data_AF-A0A0D7B0L9-F1
#
_entry.id   AF-A0A0D7B0L9-F1
#
_cell.length_a   1.000
_cell.length_b   1.000
_cell.length_c   1.000
_cell.angle_alpha   90.00
_cell.angle_beta   90.00
_cell.angle_gamma   90.00
#
_symmetry.space_group_name_H-M   'P 1'
#
loop_
_entity.id
_entity.type
_entity.pdbx_description
1 polymer ?
#
loop_
_entity_poly.entity_id
_entity_poly.type
_entity_poly.pdbx_seq_one_letter_code
_entity_poly.pdbx_strand_id
1 'polypeptide(L)'
;EIAWSQLRRRLAPGLEDVLSEYERNPTIRYEPSDPLQYAVFKWLFIDLVQAELDSYSDRINNMAKRRQRDKILPQGGSPNDIEEYPEEYNSRNFKEAEALYAPPDHGTFEKVPPAFHVRIHRIYTSIGCPEISDLTVWRVYMQLL
;
A
#
# COMPACT_ATOMS: atom_id res chain seq x y z
N GLU A 1 -13.80 8.06 10.29
CA GLU A 1 -14.52 8.20 9.00
C GLU A 1 -13.88 9.19 8.02
N ILE A 2 -13.40 10.37 8.45
CA ILE A 2 -12.83 11.40 7.57
C ILE A 2 -11.54 10.95 6.84
N ALA A 3 -10.64 10.21 7.49
CA ALA A 3 -9.39 9.75 6.88
C ALA A 3 -9.64 8.81 5.67
N TRP A 4 -10.49 7.79 5.85
CA TRP A 4 -10.90 6.89 4.78
C TRP A 4 -11.57 7.61 3.61
N SER A 5 -12.38 8.63 3.89
CA SER A 5 -12.97 9.48 2.85
C SER A 5 -11.91 10.27 2.06
N GLN A 6 -10.88 10.79 2.73
CA GLN A 6 -9.78 11.50 2.05
C GLN A 6 -8.89 10.54 1.25
N LEU A 7 -8.64 9.33 1.74
CA LEU A 7 -7.92 8.29 1.01
C LEU A 7 -8.65 7.96 -0.31
N ARG A 8 -9.96 7.68 -0.23
CA ARG A 8 -10.80 7.41 -1.42
C ARG A 8 -10.85 8.55 -2.42
N ARG A 9 -10.78 9.81 -1.98
CA ARG A 9 -10.84 10.96 -2.89
C ARG A 9 -9.52 11.31 -3.54
N ARG A 10 -8.40 11.01 -2.88
CA ARG A 10 -7.08 11.53 -3.27
C ARG A 10 -6.13 10.46 -3.82
N LEU A 11 -6.24 9.23 -3.34
CA LEU A 11 -5.36 8.13 -3.75
C LEU A 11 -6.08 7.15 -4.67
N ALA A 12 -7.27 6.71 -4.26
CA ALA A 12 -7.98 5.63 -4.94
C ALA A 12 -8.22 5.86 -6.44
N PRO A 13 -8.58 7.05 -6.96
CA PRO A 13 -8.88 7.19 -8.38
C PRO A 13 -7.68 6.88 -9.29
N GLY A 14 -6.48 7.33 -8.91
CA GLY A 14 -5.27 7.06 -9.69
C GLY A 14 -4.88 5.59 -9.66
N LEU A 15 -4.99 4.96 -8.49
CA LEU A 15 -4.71 3.54 -8.34
C LEU A 15 -5.75 2.68 -9.07
N GLU A 16 -7.04 3.00 -8.97
CA GLU A 16 -8.13 2.33 -9.68
C GLU A 16 -7.96 2.46 -11.21
N ASP A 17 -7.51 3.62 -11.70
CA ASP A 17 -7.17 3.79 -13.11
C ASP A 17 -6.07 2.81 -13.54
N VAL A 18 -5.00 2.65 -12.75
CA VAL A 18 -3.94 1.66 -13.03
C VAL A 18 -4.53 0.25 -13.00
N LEU A 19 -5.30 -0.11 -11.98
CA LEU A 19 -5.89 -1.46 -11.84
C LEU A 19 -6.87 -1.80 -12.97
N SER A 20 -7.54 -0.82 -13.56
CA SER A 20 -8.49 -1.00 -14.67
C SER A 20 -7.88 -0.79 -16.05
N GLU A 21 -6.54 -0.70 -16.16
CA GLU A 21 -5.87 -0.53 -17.46
C GLU A 21 -6.14 -1.70 -18.42
N TYR A 22 -6.21 -2.93 -17.90
CA TYR A 22 -6.45 -4.14 -18.69
C TYR A 22 -7.79 -4.11 -19.45
N GLU A 23 -8.79 -3.37 -18.95
CA GLU A 23 -10.10 -3.22 -19.61
C GLU A 23 -10.04 -2.28 -20.82
N ARG A 24 -9.10 -1.32 -20.78
CA ARG A 24 -8.94 -0.26 -21.80
C ARG A 24 -7.89 -0.62 -22.84
N ASN A 25 -6.94 -1.47 -22.48
CA ASN A 25 -5.84 -1.87 -23.34
C ASN A 25 -5.95 -3.34 -23.77
N PRO A 26 -6.33 -3.62 -25.03
CA PRO A 26 -6.56 -4.99 -25.51
C PRO A 26 -5.27 -5.84 -25.60
N THR A 27 -4.09 -5.25 -25.43
CA THR A 27 -2.83 -6.02 -25.37
C THR A 27 -2.62 -6.70 -24.03
N ILE A 28 -3.27 -6.20 -22.97
CA ILE A 28 -3.18 -6.77 -21.63
C ILE A 28 -4.26 -7.86 -21.51
N ARG A 29 -3.86 -9.06 -21.11
CA ARG A 29 -4.78 -10.17 -20.86
C ARG A 29 -4.79 -10.49 -19.38
N TYR A 30 -5.90 -10.15 -18.73
CA TYR A 30 -6.14 -10.49 -17.34
C TYR A 30 -7.53 -11.11 -17.20
N GLU A 31 -7.57 -12.31 -16.65
CA GLU A 31 -8.78 -13.06 -16.36
C GLU A 31 -8.80 -13.41 -14.86
N PRO A 32 -9.65 -12.75 -14.04
CA PRO A 32 -9.71 -12.99 -12.60
C PRO A 32 -10.10 -14.42 -12.22
N SER A 33 -10.77 -15.15 -13.14
CA SER A 33 -11.14 -16.54 -12.93
C SER A 33 -9.99 -17.53 -13.13
N ASP A 34 -8.88 -17.11 -13.75
CA ASP A 34 -7.67 -17.92 -13.89
C ASP A 34 -6.82 -17.83 -12.60
N PRO A 35 -6.63 -18.93 -11.86
CA PRO A 35 -5.90 -18.92 -10.59
C PRO A 35 -4.45 -18.49 -10.72
N LEU A 36 -3.79 -18.77 -11.85
CA LEU A 36 -2.41 -18.38 -12.09
C LEU A 36 -2.32 -16.86 -12.28
N GLN A 37 -3.13 -16.33 -13.18
CA GLN A 37 -3.20 -14.89 -13.45
C GLN A 37 -3.55 -14.10 -12.20
N TYR A 38 -4.54 -14.58 -11.45
CA TYR A 38 -4.94 -13.96 -10.19
C TYR A 38 -3.84 -13.99 -9.13
N ALA A 39 -3.06 -15.07 -9.03
CA ALA A 39 -1.93 -15.18 -8.10
C ALA A 39 -0.77 -14.24 -8.49
N VAL A 40 -0.41 -14.16 -9.78
CA VAL A 40 0.61 -13.21 -10.27
C VAL A 40 0.15 -11.78 -10.05
N PHE A 41 -1.12 -11.49 -10.33
CA PHE A 41 -1.73 -10.18 -10.09
C PHE A 41 -1.60 -9.80 -8.61
N LYS A 42 -2.04 -10.65 -7.67
CA LYS A 42 -1.88 -10.36 -6.24
C LYS A 42 -0.43 -10.13 -5.84
N TRP A 43 0.48 -10.97 -6.33
CA TRP A 43 1.88 -10.88 -5.96
C TRP A 43 2.51 -9.54 -6.38
N LEU A 44 2.19 -9.02 -7.57
CA LEU A 44 2.69 -7.72 -8.03
C LEU A 44 1.92 -6.52 -7.47
N PHE A 45 0.59 -6.55 -7.59
CA PHE A 45 -0.23 -5.37 -7.34
C PHE A 45 -0.39 -5.07 -5.86
N ILE A 46 -0.35 -6.07 -4.97
CA ILE A 46 -0.37 -5.79 -3.52
C ILE A 46 0.87 -4.98 -3.12
N ASP A 47 2.03 -5.27 -3.69
CA ASP A 47 3.25 -4.49 -3.44
C ASP A 47 3.14 -3.06 -3.95
N LEU A 48 2.61 -2.86 -5.16
CA LEU A 48 2.35 -1.53 -5.70
C LEU A 48 1.38 -0.73 -4.82
N VAL A 49 0.25 -1.35 -4.45
CA VAL A 49 -0.78 -0.72 -3.61
C VAL A 49 -0.20 -0.36 -2.24
N GLN A 50 0.61 -1.24 -1.65
CA GLN A 50 1.26 -0.97 -0.37
C GLN A 50 2.22 0.21 -0.46
N ALA A 51 3.08 0.26 -1.48
CA ALA A 51 4.02 1.36 -1.68
C ALA A 51 3.32 2.73 -1.86
N GLU A 52 2.20 2.75 -2.58
CA GLU A 52 1.36 3.94 -2.73
C GLU A 52 0.68 4.35 -1.41
N LEU A 53 0.20 3.38 -0.63
CA LEU A 53 -0.38 3.63 0.69
C LEU A 53 0.67 4.15 1.68
N ASP A 54 1.88 3.60 1.66
CA ASP A 54 2.99 4.03 2.51
C ASP A 54 3.39 5.46 2.16
N SER A 55 3.56 5.75 0.86
CA SER A 55 3.85 7.11 0.36
C SER A 55 2.75 8.11 0.74
N TYR A 56 1.48 7.68 0.66
CA TYR A 56 0.35 8.49 1.11
C TYR A 56 0.39 8.73 2.63
N SER A 57 0.62 7.68 3.42
CA SER A 57 0.71 7.73 4.88
C SER A 57 1.81 8.68 5.31
N ASP A 58 3.02 8.53 4.77
CA ASP A 58 4.17 9.38 5.04
C ASP A 58 3.85 10.85 4.74
N ARG A 59 3.27 11.13 3.57
CA ARG A 59 2.90 12.50 3.22
C ARG A 59 1.89 13.08 4.22
N ILE A 60 0.87 12.31 4.60
CA ILE A 60 -0.18 12.79 5.51
C ILE A 60 0.33 12.94 6.94
N ASN A 61 1.19 12.05 7.40
CA ASN A 61 1.65 11.99 8.79
C ASN A 61 2.85 12.89 9.08
N ASN A 62 3.60 13.31 8.05
CA ASN A 62 4.65 14.32 8.18
C ASN A 62 4.15 15.76 7.91
N MET A 63 2.92 15.94 7.43
CA MET A 63 2.35 17.29 7.27
C MET A 63 1.76 17.82 8.58
N ALA A 64 2.27 18.97 9.02
CA ALA A 64 1.73 19.72 10.14
C ALA A 64 0.22 19.97 9.97
N LYS A 65 -0.57 19.56 10.97
CA LYS A 65 -2.01 19.76 10.92
C LYS A 65 -2.36 21.18 11.34
N ARG A 66 -3.27 21.81 10.59
CA ARG A 66 -3.82 23.12 10.95
C ARG A 66 -4.47 23.05 12.33
N ARG A 67 -4.13 24.03 13.18
CA ARG A 67 -4.73 24.23 14.50
C ARG A 67 -6.25 24.48 14.37
N GLN A 68 -7.05 23.76 15.15
CA GLN A 68 -8.51 23.88 15.19
C GLN A 68 -8.97 24.23 16.61
N ARG A 69 -9.72 25.32 16.78
CA ARG A 69 -10.05 25.86 18.11
C ARG A 69 -10.87 24.90 18.98
N ASP A 70 -11.74 24.10 18.37
CA ASP A 70 -12.71 23.26 19.08
C ASP A 70 -12.22 21.84 19.35
N LYS A 71 -10.98 21.52 18.98
CA LYS A 71 -10.47 20.14 19.03
C LYS A 71 -9.59 19.93 20.26
N ILE A 72 -9.96 18.96 21.10
CA ILE A 72 -9.22 18.61 22.33
C ILE A 72 -7.96 17.75 22.10
N LEU A 73 -7.79 17.22 20.88
CA LEU A 73 -6.64 16.39 20.52
C LEU A 73 -5.37 17.23 20.36
N PRO A 74 -4.17 16.63 20.53
CA PRO A 74 -2.88 17.28 20.32
C PRO A 74 -2.81 18.04 18.98
N GLN A 75 -2.25 19.26 19.00
CA GLN A 75 -2.18 20.15 17.83
C GLN A 75 -0.84 20.87 17.76
N GLY A 76 -0.51 21.37 16.56
CA GLY A 76 0.64 22.26 16.35
C GLY A 76 1.84 21.59 15.70
N GLY A 77 1.89 20.25 15.67
CA GLY A 77 2.91 19.45 14.97
C GLY A 77 2.33 18.57 13.87
N SER A 78 3.21 17.85 13.17
CA SER A 78 2.78 16.72 12.34
C SER A 78 2.39 15.52 13.22
N PRO A 79 1.51 14.61 12.75
CA PRO A 79 1.20 13.39 13.49
C PRO A 79 2.43 12.59 13.93
N ASN A 80 3.44 12.44 13.07
CA ASN A 80 4.68 11.74 13.42
C ASN A 80 5.45 12.48 14.54
N ASP A 81 5.53 13.81 14.50
CA ASP A 81 6.19 14.58 15.57
C ASP A 81 5.46 14.44 16.92
N ILE A 82 4.13 14.44 16.89
CA ILE A 82 3.30 14.28 18.09
C ILE A 82 3.44 12.89 18.69
N GLU A 83 3.59 11.87 17.83
CA GLU A 83 3.79 10.49 18.27
C GLU A 83 5.20 10.24 18.82
N GLU A 84 6.22 10.87 18.24
CA GLU A 84 7.61 10.75 18.66
C GLU A 84 7.90 11.53 19.95
N TYR A 85 7.30 12.72 20.11
CA TYR A 85 7.51 13.61 21.26
C TYR A 85 6.19 13.93 21.99
N PRO A 86 5.45 12.93 22.50
CA PRO A 86 4.11 13.11 23.06
C PRO A 86 4.08 14.08 24.26
N GLU A 87 5.16 14.17 25.03
CA GLU A 87 5.33 15.10 26.15
C GLU A 87 5.28 16.57 25.74
N GLU A 88 5.75 16.93 24.55
CA GLU A 88 5.70 18.31 24.04
C GLU A 88 4.27 18.74 23.67
N TYR A 89 3.38 17.77 23.47
CA TYR A 89 2.01 17.99 23.01
C TYR A 89 0.94 17.54 24.02
N ASN A 90 1.30 17.25 25.28
CA ASN A 90 0.41 16.72 26.32
C ASN A 90 -0.34 15.45 25.88
N SER A 91 0.34 14.57 25.12
CA SER A 91 -0.20 13.31 24.59
C SER A 91 0.38 12.08 25.29
N ARG A 92 -0.10 10.88 24.92
CA ARG A 92 0.46 9.59 25.33
C ARG A 92 0.87 8.78 24.10
N ASN A 93 1.91 7.96 24.25
CA ASN A 93 2.37 7.03 23.23
C ASN A 93 1.51 5.76 23.25
N PHE A 94 1.14 5.24 22.06
CA PHE A 94 0.35 4.01 21.89
C PHE A 94 1.03 2.94 21.02
N LYS A 95 2.34 3.06 20.75
CA LYS A 95 3.11 2.11 19.90
C LYS A 95 3.03 0.65 20.37
N GLU A 96 2.77 0.40 21.65
CA GLU A 96 2.63 -0.96 22.22
C GLU A 96 1.43 -1.75 21.68
N ALA A 97 0.39 -1.07 21.16
CA ALA A 97 -0.80 -1.73 20.64
C ALA A 97 -0.54 -2.44 19.30
N GLU A 98 0.33 -1.91 18.44
CA GLU A 98 0.58 -2.46 17.12
C GLU A 98 1.21 -3.86 17.21
N ALA A 99 2.26 -4.01 18.02
CA ALA A 99 2.92 -5.29 18.25
C ALA A 99 1.98 -6.35 18.85
N LEU A 100 0.98 -5.93 19.63
CA LEU A 100 0.00 -6.83 20.25
C LEU A 100 -1.06 -7.32 19.27
N TYR A 101 -1.52 -6.47 18.36
CA TYR A 101 -2.69 -6.74 17.53
C TYR A 101 -2.39 -7.01 16.05
N ALA A 102 -1.22 -6.62 15.55
CA ALA A 102 -0.82 -6.78 14.16
C ALA A 102 0.65 -7.25 14.06
N PRO A 103 0.98 -8.45 14.58
CA PRO A 103 2.34 -8.94 14.54
C PRO A 103 2.78 -9.21 13.08
N PRO A 104 4.03 -8.87 12.70
CA PRO A 104 4.47 -8.87 11.31
C PRO A 104 4.55 -10.27 10.68
N ASP A 105 4.59 -11.32 11.51
CA ASP A 105 4.59 -12.72 11.13
C ASP A 105 3.18 -13.32 11.00
N HIS A 106 2.13 -12.51 11.13
CA HIS A 106 0.76 -12.99 10.99
C HIS A 106 0.47 -13.46 9.56
N GLY A 107 -0.05 -14.68 9.39
CA GLY A 107 -0.34 -15.27 8.07
C GLY A 107 -1.32 -14.47 7.20
N THR A 108 -2.06 -13.51 7.77
CA THR A 108 -2.88 -12.55 7.00
C THR A 108 -2.06 -11.69 6.04
N PHE A 109 -0.76 -11.50 6.32
CA PHE A 109 0.15 -10.76 5.46
C PHE A 109 0.75 -11.62 4.32
N GLU A 110 0.46 -12.93 4.28
CA GLU A 110 0.85 -13.78 3.16
C GLU A 110 0.01 -13.46 1.91
N LYS A 111 0.62 -12.80 0.93
CA LYS A 111 -0.02 -12.38 -0.33
C LYS A 111 -0.45 -13.57 -1.20
N VAL A 112 0.42 -14.57 -1.25
CA VAL A 112 0.31 -15.79 -2.05
C VAL A 112 0.96 -16.96 -1.28
N PRO A 113 0.58 -18.22 -1.57
CA PRO A 113 1.21 -19.37 -0.93
C PRO A 113 2.74 -19.36 -1.06
N PRO A 114 3.51 -19.74 -0.02
CA PRO A 114 4.99 -19.66 -0.04
C PRO A 114 5.64 -20.40 -1.21
N ALA A 115 5.08 -21.55 -1.59
CA ALA A 115 5.58 -22.32 -2.74
C ALA A 115 5.44 -21.54 -4.07
N PHE A 116 4.35 -20.79 -4.24
CA PHE A 116 4.14 -19.94 -5.41
C PHE A 116 5.10 -18.75 -5.39
N HIS A 117 5.27 -18.10 -4.24
CA HIS A 117 6.21 -16.98 -4.06
C HIS A 117 7.63 -17.35 -4.52
N VAL A 118 8.15 -18.50 -4.07
CA VAL A 118 9.50 -18.97 -4.47
C VAL A 118 9.60 -19.17 -5.98
N ARG A 119 8.54 -19.68 -6.62
CA ARG A 119 8.54 -19.94 -8.07
C ARG A 119 8.49 -18.65 -8.87
N ILE A 120 7.55 -17.75 -8.55
CA ILE A 120 7.37 -16.49 -9.27
C ILE A 120 8.58 -15.57 -9.08
N HIS A 121 9.16 -15.53 -7.87
CA HIS A 121 10.35 -14.74 -7.59
C HIS A 121 11.54 -15.18 -8.46
N ARG A 122 11.73 -16.49 -8.69
CA ARG A 122 12.80 -16.98 -9.59
C ARG A 122 12.61 -16.48 -11.03
N ILE A 123 11.37 -16.45 -11.52
CA ILE A 123 11.04 -15.94 -12.86
C ILE A 123 11.30 -14.43 -12.89
N TYR A 124 10.83 -13.70 -11.88
CA TYR A 124 11.06 -12.27 -11.74
C TYR A 124 12.55 -11.90 -11.69
N THR A 125 13.38 -12.70 -11.02
CA THR A 125 14.84 -12.54 -11.05
C THR A 125 15.42 -12.82 -12.44
N SER A 126 14.91 -13.82 -13.16
CA SER A 126 15.41 -14.15 -14.50
C SER A 126 15.12 -13.09 -15.56
N ILE A 127 14.06 -12.30 -15.38
CA ILE A 127 13.73 -11.15 -16.25
C ILE A 127 14.44 -9.85 -15.81
N GLY A 128 15.33 -9.93 -14.80
CA GLY A 128 16.18 -8.83 -14.37
C GLY A 128 15.60 -7.92 -13.28
N CYS A 129 14.60 -8.38 -12.53
CA CYS A 129 13.95 -7.61 -11.46
C CYS A 129 13.52 -6.20 -11.90
N PRO A 130 12.65 -6.08 -12.91
CA PRO A 130 12.23 -4.78 -13.42
C PRO A 130 11.51 -3.97 -12.33
N GLU A 131 11.82 -2.68 -12.23
CA GLU A 131 11.14 -1.76 -11.31
C GLU A 131 9.63 -1.76 -11.56
N ILE A 132 8.86 -1.82 -10.48
CA ILE A 132 7.40 -1.85 -10.51
C ILE A 132 6.91 -0.44 -10.21
N SER A 133 6.19 0.14 -11.15
CA SER A 133 5.52 1.43 -11.04
C SER A 133 4.18 1.39 -11.77
N ASP A 134 3.36 2.41 -11.56
CA ASP A 134 2.05 2.57 -12.22
C ASP A 134 2.10 2.39 -13.74
N LEU A 135 3.21 2.78 -14.39
CA LEU A 135 3.39 2.71 -15.84
C LEU A 135 3.94 1.36 -16.34
N THR A 136 4.52 0.56 -15.45
CA THR A 136 5.29 -0.63 -15.81
C THR A 136 4.69 -1.92 -15.27
N VAL A 137 3.84 -1.84 -14.25
CA VAL A 137 3.29 -2.99 -13.52
C VAL A 137 2.61 -4.01 -14.45
N TRP A 138 1.78 -3.56 -15.39
CA TRP A 138 1.12 -4.45 -16.34
C TRP A 138 2.07 -5.09 -17.35
N ARG A 139 3.13 -4.37 -17.74
CA ARG A 139 4.17 -4.94 -18.62
C ARG A 139 4.94 -6.04 -17.90
N VAL A 140 5.30 -5.81 -16.63
CA VAL A 140 5.97 -6.82 -15.79
C VAL A 140 5.04 -8.01 -15.54
N TYR A 141 3.76 -7.77 -15.27
CA TYR A 141 2.74 -8.81 -15.13
C TYR A 141 2.70 -9.73 -16.37
N MET A 142 2.66 -9.16 -17.57
CA MET A 142 2.66 -9.94 -18.82
C MET A 142 3.97 -10.70 -19.07
N GLN A 143 5.10 -10.26 -18.51
CA GLN A 143 6.39 -10.97 -18.61
C GLN A 143 6.52 -12.13 -17.61
N LEU A 144 5.72 -12.12 -16.54
CA LEU A 144 5.71 -13.16 -15.51
C LEU A 144 4.77 -14.33 -15.82
N LEU A 145 3.86 -14.14 -16.79
CA LEU A 145 2.98 -15.17 -17.33
C LEU A 145 3.62 -15.88 -18.53
#